data_AF-A0A3B9IBJ9-F1
#
_entry.id   AF-A0A3B9IBJ9-F1
#
_cell.length_a   1.000
_cell.length_b   1.000
_cell.length_c   1.000
_cell.angle_alpha   90.00
_cell.angle_beta   90.00
_cell.angle_gamma   90.00
#
_symmetry.space_group_name_H-M   'P 1'
#
loop_
_entity.id
_entity.type
_entity.pdbx_description
1 polymer ?
#
loop_
_entity_poly.entity_id
_entity_poly.type
_entity_poly.pdbx_seq_one_letter_code
_entity_poly.pdbx_strand_id
1 'polypeptide(L)'
;MSNVKVVEPIEGLAFLSLRTMDGNMVDIPLSYLQDITGPFIKEFKLYLTGAKNDGHMVLAVSGKEGKFLVISDEEKSYVINEATEELTVCPATAKDIIKACIRNFVDYLDTWANFDIKDEPGNSVSYTRDFADRKGLIESAEDEINPFLIPKK
;
A
#
# COMPACT_ATOMS: atom_id res chain seq x y z
N MET A 1 -1.96 -20.66 -1.04
CA MET A 1 -1.57 -19.44 -1.79
C MET A 1 -2.00 -18.24 -0.95
N SER A 2 -1.18 -17.19 -0.87
CA SER A 2 -1.50 -15.98 -0.10
C SER A 2 -2.70 -15.24 -0.72
N ASN A 3 -3.55 -14.62 0.11
CA ASN A 3 -4.66 -13.77 -0.36
C ASN A 3 -4.18 -12.38 -0.83
N VAL A 4 -2.94 -12.03 -0.49
CA VAL A 4 -2.30 -10.76 -0.83
C VAL A 4 -0.93 -11.04 -1.45
N LYS A 5 -0.61 -10.32 -2.53
CA LYS A 5 0.71 -10.31 -3.15
C LYS A 5 1.07 -8.85 -3.45
N VAL A 6 2.29 -8.45 -3.12
CA VAL A 6 2.87 -7.18 -3.58
C VAL A 6 4.17 -7.51 -4.30
N VAL A 7 4.32 -7.03 -5.52
CA VAL A 7 5.51 -7.29 -6.34
C VAL A 7 6.56 -6.21 -6.14
N GLU A 8 7.81 -6.53 -6.49
CA GLU A 8 8.88 -5.53 -6.58
C GLU A 8 8.43 -4.35 -7.44
N PRO A 9 8.66 -3.10 -7.00
CA PRO A 9 8.37 -1.94 -7.82
C PRO A 9 9.27 -1.91 -9.06
N ILE A 10 8.69 -1.66 -10.23
CA ILE A 10 9.40 -1.44 -11.50
C ILE A 10 9.12 -0.02 -11.92
N GLU A 11 10.18 0.76 -12.14
CA GLU A 11 10.09 2.19 -12.46
C GLU A 11 9.27 3.00 -11.44
N GLY A 12 9.17 2.57 -10.17
CA GLY A 12 8.37 3.26 -9.15
C GLY A 12 6.89 2.86 -9.14
N LEU A 13 6.50 1.86 -9.93
CA LEU A 13 5.17 1.26 -9.91
C LEU A 13 5.23 -0.13 -9.28
N ALA A 14 4.47 -0.34 -8.21
CA ALA A 14 4.18 -1.67 -7.67
C ALA A 14 2.68 -1.95 -7.75
N PHE A 15 2.29 -3.22 -7.62
CA PHE A 15 0.88 -3.60 -7.55
C PHE A 15 0.60 -4.35 -6.25
N LEU A 16 -0.47 -3.94 -5.58
CA LEU A 16 -1.14 -4.73 -4.54
C LEU A 16 -2.16 -5.63 -5.24
N SER A 17 -1.84 -6.91 -5.35
CA SER A 17 -2.75 -7.91 -5.90
C SER A 17 -3.54 -8.59 -4.78
N LEU A 18 -4.87 -8.48 -4.84
CA LEU A 18 -5.77 -9.17 -3.90
C LEU A 18 -6.47 -10.32 -4.62
N ARG A 19 -6.50 -11.48 -3.96
CA ARG A 19 -7.30 -12.62 -4.45
C ARG A 19 -8.77 -12.31 -4.27
N THR A 20 -9.58 -12.59 -5.28
CA THR A 20 -11.04 -12.47 -5.25
C THR A 20 -11.69 -13.75 -4.74
N MET A 21 -12.97 -13.70 -4.34
CA MET A 21 -13.71 -14.87 -3.85
C MET A 21 -13.81 -16.03 -4.87
N ASP A 22 -13.81 -15.73 -6.16
CA ASP A 22 -13.84 -16.71 -7.26
C ASP A 22 -12.44 -17.23 -7.65
N GLY A 23 -11.38 -16.78 -6.95
CA GLY A 23 -10.01 -17.26 -7.14
C GLY A 23 -9.18 -16.49 -8.17
N ASN A 24 -9.75 -15.46 -8.79
CA ASN A 24 -9.03 -14.50 -9.64
C ASN A 24 -8.17 -13.53 -8.79
N MET A 25 -7.45 -12.62 -9.46
CA MET A 25 -6.67 -11.56 -8.81
C MET A 25 -7.15 -10.20 -9.32
N VAL A 26 -7.29 -9.24 -8.42
CA VAL A 26 -7.43 -7.82 -8.75
C VAL A 26 -6.11 -7.11 -8.44
N ASP A 27 -5.54 -6.45 -9.43
CA ASP A 27 -4.29 -5.72 -9.31
C ASP A 27 -4.58 -4.23 -9.08
N ILE A 28 -4.15 -3.73 -7.93
CA ILE A 28 -4.35 -2.36 -7.51
C ILE A 28 -3.00 -1.65 -7.65
N PRO A 29 -2.86 -0.68 -8.56
CA PRO A 29 -1.61 0.03 -8.74
C PRO A 29 -1.30 0.80 -7.46
N LEU A 30 -0.14 0.57 -6.88
CA LEU A 30 0.44 1.43 -5.87
C LEU A 30 1.10 2.57 -6.66
N SER A 31 0.33 3.64 -6.86
CA SER A 31 0.58 4.82 -7.71
C SER A 31 2.02 5.36 -7.81
N TYR A 32 2.25 6.00 -8.97
CA TYR A 32 3.43 6.74 -9.42
C TYR A 32 3.38 8.22 -8.98
N LEU A 33 3.46 8.54 -7.69
CA LEU A 33 3.59 9.93 -7.21
C LEU A 33 4.50 10.03 -5.96
N GLN A 34 5.00 11.25 -5.72
CA GLN A 34 6.11 11.68 -4.85
C GLN A 34 6.26 11.09 -3.43
N ASP A 35 5.26 10.39 -2.88
CA ASP A 35 5.33 9.72 -1.58
C ASP A 35 4.18 8.70 -1.43
N ILE A 36 4.42 7.43 -1.79
CA ILE A 36 3.40 6.38 -1.64
C ILE A 36 3.42 5.73 -0.26
N THR A 37 4.58 5.63 0.37
CA THR A 37 4.75 4.87 1.61
C THR A 37 4.23 5.67 2.81
N GLY A 38 4.45 6.99 2.86
CA GLY A 38 3.99 7.85 3.95
C GLY A 38 2.46 7.80 4.18
N PRO A 39 1.63 8.09 3.15
CA PRO A 39 0.18 8.01 3.27
C PRO A 39 -0.34 6.63 3.69
N PHE A 40 0.26 5.56 3.16
CA PHE A 40 -0.15 4.19 3.50
C PHE A 40 0.20 3.85 4.94
N ILE A 41 1.44 4.12 5.36
CA ILE A 41 1.90 3.90 6.74
C ILE A 41 1.03 4.67 7.73
N LYS A 42 0.66 5.92 7.40
CA LYS A 42 -0.27 6.71 8.21
C LYS A 42 -1.62 6.02 8.35
N GLU A 43 -2.20 5.58 7.25
CA GLU A 43 -3.48 4.87 7.25
C GLU A 43 -3.43 3.58 8.07
N PHE A 44 -2.35 2.81 7.94
CA PHE A 44 -2.13 1.57 8.70
C PHE A 44 -2.08 1.85 10.20
N LYS A 45 -1.34 2.88 10.62
CA LYS A 45 -1.26 3.29 12.04
C LYS A 45 -2.63 3.72 12.57
N LEU A 46 -3.39 4.50 11.80
CA LEU A 46 -4.73 4.95 12.20
C LEU A 46 -5.69 3.78 12.41
N TYR A 47 -5.66 2.79 11.52
CA TYR A 47 -6.45 1.57 11.66
C TYR A 47 -6.02 0.75 12.90
N LEU A 48 -4.73 0.45 13.04
CA LEU A 48 -4.21 -0.43 14.10
C LEU A 48 -4.35 0.17 15.51
N THR A 49 -4.30 1.50 15.62
CA THR A 49 -4.52 2.20 16.90
C THR A 49 -6.00 2.38 17.25
N GLY A 50 -6.92 2.09 16.33
CA GLY A 50 -8.34 2.37 16.47
C GLY A 50 -8.67 3.87 16.47
N ALA A 51 -7.73 4.73 16.03
CA ALA A 51 -7.96 6.16 15.94
C ALA A 51 -9.08 6.50 14.94
N LYS A 52 -9.27 5.64 13.94
CA LYS A 52 -10.48 5.63 13.12
C LYS A 52 -11.56 4.78 13.82
N ASN A 53 -12.52 5.48 14.43
CA ASN A 53 -13.66 4.88 15.13
C ASN A 53 -14.61 4.07 14.23
N ASP A 54 -14.34 4.00 12.92
CA ASP A 54 -15.13 3.24 11.97
C ASP A 54 -14.68 1.77 11.87
N GLY A 55 -13.48 1.40 12.35
CA GLY A 55 -12.97 0.04 12.28
C GLY A 55 -12.57 -0.41 10.87
N HIS A 56 -12.36 0.53 9.94
CA HIS A 56 -11.97 0.22 8.56
C HIS A 56 -10.64 0.89 8.19
N MET A 57 -9.83 0.18 7.42
CA MET A 57 -8.68 0.74 6.71
C MET A 57 -9.12 1.16 5.31
N VAL A 58 -8.81 2.39 4.92
CA VAL A 58 -9.21 2.95 3.62
C VAL A 58 -7.98 3.40 2.83
N LEU A 59 -7.69 2.69 1.74
CA LEU A 59 -6.63 3.07 0.81
C LEU A 59 -7.26 3.63 -0.46
N ALA A 60 -7.04 4.91 -0.71
CA ALA A 60 -7.39 5.54 -1.98
C ALA A 60 -6.13 5.66 -2.83
N VAL A 61 -6.14 5.04 -4.01
CA VAL A 61 -5.00 5.07 -4.93
C VAL A 61 -5.44 5.63 -6.27
N SER A 62 -4.66 6.54 -6.83
CA SER A 62 -4.93 7.18 -8.13
C SER A 62 -3.66 7.18 -8.96
N GLY A 63 -3.70 6.56 -10.12
CA GLY A 63 -2.58 6.46 -11.07
C GLY A 63 -3.06 6.62 -12.51
N LYS A 64 -2.14 6.47 -13.49
CA LYS A 64 -2.49 6.51 -14.92
C LYS A 64 -3.42 5.37 -15.33
N GLU A 65 -3.37 4.29 -14.56
CA GLU A 65 -4.04 3.01 -14.73
C GLU A 65 -5.46 3.02 -14.14
N GLY A 66 -5.80 4.06 -13.37
CA GLY A 66 -7.14 4.26 -12.81
C GLY A 66 -7.13 4.75 -11.37
N LYS A 67 -8.33 4.88 -10.82
CA LYS A 67 -8.58 5.24 -9.42
C LYS A 67 -9.25 4.07 -8.72
N PHE A 68 -8.62 3.63 -7.64
CA PHE A 68 -9.02 2.48 -6.85
C PHE A 68 -9.27 2.91 -5.41
N LEU A 69 -10.33 2.38 -4.81
CA LEU A 69 -10.61 2.52 -3.38
C LEU A 69 -10.65 1.14 -2.75
N VAL A 70 -9.80 0.91 -1.75
CA VAL A 70 -9.76 -0.31 -0.96
C VAL A 70 -10.31 -0.01 0.43
N ILE A 71 -11.37 -0.69 0.82
CA ILE A 71 -11.96 -0.60 2.16
C ILE A 71 -11.82 -1.97 2.81
N SER A 72 -11.07 -2.06 3.91
CA SER A 72 -10.73 -3.34 4.54
C SER A 72 -11.04 -3.34 6.02
N ASP A 73 -11.54 -4.45 6.54
CA ASP A 73 -11.84 -4.66 7.95
C ASP A 73 -11.09 -5.90 8.48
N GLU A 74 -11.50 -6.42 9.64
CA GLU A 74 -10.90 -7.62 10.25
C GLU A 74 -11.29 -8.93 9.55
N GLU A 75 -12.27 -8.94 8.64
CA GLU A 75 -12.81 -10.12 7.98
C GLU A 75 -12.48 -10.18 6.49
N LYS A 76 -12.50 -9.04 5.79
CA LYS A 76 -12.38 -8.97 4.33
C LYS A 76 -12.02 -7.57 3.82
N SER A 77 -11.91 -7.47 2.50
CA SER A 77 -11.67 -6.24 1.78
C SER A 77 -12.61 -6.07 0.59
N TYR A 78 -12.93 -4.82 0.30
CA TYR A 78 -13.69 -4.38 -0.86
C TYR A 78 -12.80 -3.49 -1.70
N VAL A 79 -12.75 -3.77 -3.00
CA VAL A 79 -12.01 -2.98 -3.99
C VAL A 79 -13.01 -2.40 -4.96
N ILE A 80 -13.05 -1.08 -5.04
CA ILE A 80 -13.85 -0.33 -6.01
C ILE A 80 -12.89 0.20 -7.07
N ASN A 81 -13.07 -0.25 -8.31
CA ASN A 81 -12.41 0.34 -9.47
C ASN A 81 -13.32 1.43 -10.02
N GLU A 82 -12.98 2.70 -9.81
CA GLU A 82 -13.83 3.83 -10.26
C GLU A 82 -13.85 3.97 -11.78
N ALA A 83 -12.87 3.43 -12.51
CA ALA A 83 -12.84 3.50 -13.96
C ALA A 83 -13.82 2.51 -14.62
N THR A 84 -14.00 1.33 -14.01
CA THR A 84 -14.92 0.30 -14.51
C THR A 84 -16.24 0.25 -13.74
N GLU A 85 -16.36 1.01 -12.65
CA GLU A 85 -17.48 0.98 -11.70
C GLU A 85 -17.71 -0.41 -11.07
N GLU A 86 -16.65 -1.23 -11.02
CA GLU A 86 -16.72 -2.59 -10.49
C GLU A 86 -16.39 -2.63 -9.00
N LEU A 87 -17.19 -3.40 -8.25
CA LEU A 87 -16.96 -3.74 -6.85
C LEU A 87 -16.50 -5.20 -6.75
N THR A 88 -15.30 -5.39 -6.20
CA THR A 88 -14.71 -6.72 -5.99
C THR A 88 -14.58 -7.01 -4.50
N VAL A 89 -14.99 -8.21 -4.08
CA VAL A 89 -14.83 -8.69 -2.70
C VAL A 89 -13.65 -9.65 -2.61
N CYS A 90 -12.76 -9.38 -1.66
CA CYS A 90 -11.53 -10.15 -1.42
C CYS A 90 -11.52 -10.68 0.02
N PRO A 91 -11.09 -11.93 0.27
CA PRO A 91 -10.98 -12.51 1.61
C PRO A 91 -9.73 -12.03 2.37
N ALA A 92 -8.93 -11.13 1.79
CA ALA A 92 -7.82 -10.50 2.49
C ALA A 92 -8.37 -9.53 3.55
N THR A 93 -7.81 -9.56 4.76
CA THR A 93 -8.15 -8.60 5.83
C THR A 93 -7.27 -7.35 5.75
N ALA A 94 -7.63 -6.30 6.48
CA ALA A 94 -6.78 -5.12 6.64
C ALA A 94 -5.38 -5.50 7.16
N LYS A 95 -5.28 -6.42 8.13
CA LYS A 95 -4.00 -6.88 8.69
C LYS A 95 -3.16 -7.62 7.64
N ASP A 96 -3.77 -8.40 6.76
CA ASP A 96 -3.06 -9.09 5.67
C ASP A 96 -2.45 -8.08 4.69
N ILE A 97 -3.22 -7.04 4.33
CA ILE A 97 -2.77 -5.98 3.42
C ILE A 97 -1.63 -5.19 4.04
N ILE A 98 -1.79 -4.72 5.29
CA ILE A 98 -0.75 -3.98 6.02
C ILE A 98 0.55 -4.78 6.05
N LYS A 99 0.48 -6.06 6.42
CA LYS A 99 1.65 -6.92 6.53
C LYS A 99 2.36 -7.12 5.19
N ALA A 100 1.61 -7.31 4.11
CA ALA A 100 2.19 -7.50 2.79
C ALA A 100 2.85 -6.21 2.25
N CYS A 101 2.19 -5.07 2.43
CA CYS A 101 2.71 -3.77 2.01
C CYS A 101 3.97 -3.39 2.79
N ILE A 102 3.97 -3.50 4.13
CA ILE A 102 5.14 -3.18 4.96
C ILE A 102 6.34 -4.06 4.59
N ARG A 103 6.14 -5.37 4.45
CA ARG A 103 7.21 -6.28 4.01
C ARG A 103 7.78 -5.87 2.65
N ASN A 104 6.93 -5.55 1.69
CA ASN A 104 7.40 -5.08 0.39
C ASN A 104 8.19 -3.77 0.49
N PHE A 105 7.73 -2.81 1.29
CA PHE A 105 8.44 -1.54 1.48
C PHE A 105 9.82 -1.74 2.10
N VAL A 106 9.97 -2.68 3.02
CA VAL A 106 11.24 -3.04 3.65
C VAL A 106 12.13 -3.83 2.70
N ASP A 107 11.60 -4.89 2.08
CA ASP A 107 12.34 -5.78 1.18
C ASP A 107 12.89 -5.03 -0.06
N TYR A 108 12.14 -4.03 -0.54
CA TYR A 108 12.48 -3.24 -1.72
C TYR A 108 12.79 -1.79 -1.38
N LEU A 109 13.25 -1.52 -0.16
CA LEU A 109 13.52 -0.17 0.34
C LEU A 109 14.48 0.62 -0.57
N ASP A 110 15.59 -0.01 -0.96
CA ASP A 110 16.56 0.57 -1.89
C ASP A 110 15.99 0.75 -3.29
N THR A 111 15.01 -0.07 -3.69
CA THR A 111 14.36 0.10 -4.99
C THR A 111 13.41 1.30 -4.93
N TRP A 112 12.54 1.35 -3.92
CA TRP A 112 11.67 2.50 -3.62
C TRP A 112 12.44 3.82 -3.46
N ALA A 113 13.68 3.75 -2.96
CA ALA A 113 14.61 4.88 -2.82
C ALA A 113 15.04 5.54 -4.13
N ASN A 114 15.24 4.71 -5.15
CA ASN A 114 16.13 5.01 -6.27
C ASN A 114 15.36 5.39 -7.54
N PHE A 115 14.05 5.61 -7.45
CA PHE A 115 13.25 6.02 -8.60
C PHE A 115 13.22 7.53 -8.78
N ASP A 116 13.69 7.97 -9.95
CA ASP A 116 13.49 9.33 -10.44
C ASP A 116 12.08 9.46 -11.02
N ILE A 117 11.16 10.14 -10.30
CA ILE A 117 9.86 10.51 -10.85
C ILE A 117 10.05 11.75 -11.72
N LYS A 118 9.92 11.57 -13.04
CA LYS A 118 9.83 12.69 -13.98
C LYS A 118 8.40 13.21 -14.00
N ASP A 119 8.20 14.40 -13.46
CA ASP A 119 6.93 15.11 -13.62
C ASP A 119 6.89 15.75 -15.02
N GLU A 120 5.80 15.61 -15.76
CA GLU A 120 5.61 16.36 -17.01
C GLU A 120 5.20 17.80 -16.61
N PRO A 121 5.99 18.84 -16.96
CA PRO A 121 6.73 19.00 -18.21
C PRO A 121 8.26 19.09 -18.06
N GLY A 122 8.90 18.10 -17.45
CA GLY A 122 10.37 17.94 -17.47
C GLY A 122 11.12 18.47 -16.25
N ASN A 123 10.43 18.67 -15.12
CA ASN A 123 11.11 18.95 -13.86
C ASN A 123 11.57 17.65 -13.21
N SER A 124 12.88 17.43 -13.17
CA SER A 124 13.51 16.38 -12.36
C SER A 124 13.60 16.85 -10.91
N VAL A 125 12.76 16.31 -10.04
CA VAL A 125 12.90 16.52 -8.59
C VAL A 125 14.02 15.60 -8.11
N SER A 126 15.15 16.19 -7.71
CA SER A 126 16.33 15.45 -7.22
C SER A 126 16.05 14.95 -5.79
N TYR A 127 15.76 13.66 -5.68
CA TYR A 127 15.26 13.02 -4.45
C TYR A 127 16.34 12.54 -3.48
N THR A 128 17.62 12.76 -3.76
CA THR A 128 18.74 12.19 -2.98
C THR A 128 18.78 12.67 -1.52
N ARG A 129 18.17 13.83 -1.22
CA ARG A 129 18.11 14.39 0.15
C ARG A 129 16.88 13.93 0.94
N ASP A 130 15.79 13.59 0.26
CA ASP A 130 14.54 13.09 0.85
C ASP A 130 14.63 11.59 1.20
N PHE A 131 15.55 10.86 0.58
CA PHE A 131 15.71 9.42 0.77
C PHE A 131 16.12 9.02 2.21
N ALA A 132 17.00 9.78 2.87
CA ALA A 132 17.44 9.45 4.23
C ALA A 132 16.29 9.51 5.25
N ASP A 133 15.43 10.53 5.15
CA ASP A 133 14.25 10.68 6.01
C ASP A 133 13.20 9.60 5.71
N ARG A 134 13.08 9.19 4.43
CA ARG A 134 12.15 8.14 3.98
C ARG A 134 12.58 6.73 4.37
N LYS A 135 13.88 6.45 4.30
CA LYS A 135 14.48 5.20 4.81
C LYS A 135 14.17 5.05 6.29
N GLY A 136 14.43 6.10 7.08
CA GLY A 136 14.07 6.13 8.49
C GLY A 136 12.58 5.94 8.74
N LEU A 137 11.70 6.51 7.90
CA LEU A 137 10.26 6.36 8.03
C LEU A 137 9.76 4.93 7.74
N ILE A 138 10.30 4.24 6.75
CA ILE A 138 9.90 2.85 6.43
C ILE A 138 10.46 1.87 7.46
N GLU A 139 11.74 2.02 7.83
CA GLU A 139 12.38 1.20 8.86
C GLU A 139 11.67 1.41 10.22
N SER A 140 11.35 2.65 10.60
CA SER A 140 10.59 2.90 11.83
C SER A 140 9.16 2.39 11.74
N ALA A 141 8.53 2.43 10.55
CA ALA A 141 7.17 1.94 10.38
C ALA A 141 7.07 0.43 10.62
N GLU A 142 8.04 -0.37 10.17
CA GLU A 142 8.05 -1.79 10.47
C GLU A 142 8.13 -2.05 11.98
N ASP A 143 9.06 -1.42 12.67
CA ASP A 143 9.22 -1.55 14.13
C ASP A 143 7.99 -1.07 14.90
N GLU A 144 7.37 0.02 14.46
CA GLU A 144 6.17 0.58 15.08
C GLU A 144 4.92 -0.26 14.82
N ILE A 145 4.79 -0.88 13.65
CA ILE A 145 3.60 -1.63 13.23
C ILE A 145 3.66 -3.10 13.68
N ASN A 146 4.84 -3.72 13.69
CA ASN A 146 5.03 -5.13 14.04
C ASN A 146 4.37 -5.56 15.36
N PRO A 147 4.44 -4.78 16.46
CA PRO A 147 3.76 -5.12 17.71
C PRO A 147 2.24 -5.28 17.60
N PHE A 148 1.60 -4.62 16.62
CA PHE A 148 0.17 -4.71 16.37
C PHE A 148 -0.22 -5.89 15.47
N LEU A 149 0.75 -6.44 14.72
CA LEU A 149 0.55 -7.56 13.79
C LEU A 149 0.79 -8.92 14.44
N ILE A 150 1.45 -8.96 15.60
CA ILE A 150 1.65 -10.20 16.36
C ILE A 150 0.38 -10.43 17.22
N PRO A 151 -0.29 -11.59 17.10
CA PRO A 151 -1.43 -11.88 17.96
C PRO A 151 -0.98 -11.86 19.43
N LYS A 152 -1.65 -11.06 20.26
CA LYS A 152 -1.45 -11.10 21.71
C LYS A 152 -1.80 -12.51 22.19
N LYS A 153 -0.81 -13.20 22.75
CA LYS A 153 -0.96 -14.52 23.36
C LYS A 153 -1.97 -14.48 24.51
#